data_AF-A0A952FLA2-F1
#
_entry.id   AF-A0A952FLA2-F1
#
_cell.length_a   1.000
_cell.length_b   1.000
_cell.length_c   1.000
_cell.angle_alpha   90.00
_cell.angle_beta   90.00
_cell.angle_gamma   90.00
#
_symmetry.space_group_name_H-M   'P 1'
#
loop_
_entity.id
_entity.type
_entity.pdbx_description
1 polymer ?
#
loop_
_entity_poly.entity_id
_entity_poly.type
_entity_poly.pdbx_seq_one_letter_code
_entity_poly.pdbx_strand_id
1 'polypeptide(L)'
;MTDAGGVAHDFAGKQPGPFASVRLHDPALPRRLFAAPALAVGEAYMDGTLTMADGTTLRDLFALYGHNFQSLDGYPLQALLNSVGRRLRRLQQYNPVGKAQEHVSHHYDLSRELFELFLDEDMQYSCAYFGDGISSIEDAQIAKKRHIAAKLLLDDAKNVLDIGSGWGGMAMTLAELAPV
;
A
#
# COMPACT_ATOMS: atom_id res chain seq x y z
N MET A 1 -4.75 -17.05 16.36
CA MET A 1 -4.61 -15.74 17.06
C MET A 1 -4.40 -16.01 18.53
N THR A 2 -3.40 -15.39 19.16
CA THR A 2 -3.24 -15.41 20.63
C THR A 2 -3.72 -14.09 21.20
N ASP A 3 -4.65 -14.12 22.16
CA ASP A 3 -5.12 -12.90 22.82
C ASP A 3 -4.13 -12.39 23.90
N ALA A 4 -4.44 -11.24 24.49
CA ALA A 4 -3.60 -10.61 25.51
C ALA A 4 -3.53 -11.41 26.82
N GLY A 5 -4.47 -12.33 27.06
CA GLY A 5 -4.43 -13.28 28.16
C GLY A 5 -3.56 -14.52 27.86
N GLY A 6 -3.01 -14.64 26.65
CA GLY A 6 -2.23 -15.78 26.21
C GLY A 6 -3.07 -16.96 25.70
N VAL A 7 -4.39 -16.82 25.58
CA VAL A 7 -5.26 -17.88 25.07
C VAL A 7 -5.17 -17.92 23.54
N ALA A 8 -4.95 -19.12 23.00
CA ALA A 8 -4.92 -19.36 21.57
C ALA A 8 -6.34 -19.61 21.02
N HIS A 9 -6.66 -18.92 19.93
CA HIS A 9 -7.91 -19.01 19.18
C HIS A 9 -7.61 -19.35 17.72
N ASP A 10 -8.17 -20.46 17.26
CA ASP A 10 -8.02 -20.90 15.87
C ASP A 10 -9.28 -20.61 15.07
N PHE A 11 -9.10 -19.94 13.93
CA PHE A 11 -10.18 -19.58 13.02
C PHE A 11 -9.87 -20.17 11.65
N ALA A 12 -10.80 -20.94 11.10
CA ALA A 12 -10.64 -21.57 9.79
C ALA A 12 -11.83 -21.24 8.88
N GLY A 13 -11.54 -20.95 7.61
CA GLY A 13 -12.55 -20.79 6.57
C GLY A 13 -13.09 -22.14 6.08
N LYS A 14 -14.19 -22.11 5.32
CA LYS A 14 -14.77 -23.33 4.71
C LYS A 14 -13.93 -23.89 3.55
N GLN A 15 -13.05 -23.06 2.98
CA GLN A 15 -12.17 -23.42 1.87
C GLN A 15 -10.70 -23.25 2.29
N PRO A 16 -9.78 -24.04 1.72
CA PRO A 16 -8.35 -23.80 1.87
C PRO A 16 -7.98 -22.39 1.41
N GLY A 17 -6.99 -21.77 2.07
CA GLY A 17 -6.57 -20.42 1.76
C GLY A 17 -5.29 -20.04 2.50
N PRO A 18 -4.82 -18.79 2.32
CA PRO A 18 -3.71 -18.25 3.09
C PRO A 18 -4.00 -18.33 4.61
N PHE A 19 -2.95 -18.42 5.41
CA PHE A 19 -3.05 -18.39 6.87
C PHE A 19 -2.11 -17.35 7.45
N ALA A 20 -2.48 -16.78 8.59
CA ALA A 20 -1.64 -15.85 9.35
C ALA A 20 -1.90 -16.05 10.84
N SER A 21 -0.87 -15.84 11.66
CA SER A 21 -1.00 -15.93 13.11
C SER A 21 -0.52 -14.64 13.75
N VAL A 22 -1.38 -14.03 14.56
CA VAL A 22 -1.08 -12.78 15.27
C VAL A 22 -1.23 -12.97 16.75
N ARG A 23 -0.47 -12.19 17.52
CA ARG A 23 -0.56 -12.07 18.97
C ARG A 23 -0.97 -10.65 19.32
N LEU A 24 -2.01 -10.53 20.13
CA LEU A 24 -2.46 -9.26 20.69
C LEU A 24 -1.91 -9.15 22.10
N HIS A 25 -1.29 -8.01 22.42
CA HIS A 25 -0.71 -7.75 23.74
C HIS A 25 -1.56 -6.77 24.58
N ASP A 26 -2.55 -6.13 23.95
CA ASP A 26 -3.48 -5.19 24.60
C ASP A 26 -4.91 -5.80 24.66
N PRO A 27 -5.49 -5.99 25.86
CA PRO A 27 -6.88 -6.45 26.04
C PRO A 27 -7.95 -5.52 25.42
N ALA A 28 -7.64 -4.24 25.20
CA ALA A 28 -8.56 -3.28 24.57
C ALA A 28 -8.54 -3.37 23.03
N LEU A 29 -7.49 -3.98 22.45
CA LEU A 29 -7.27 -4.01 21.02
C LEU A 29 -8.39 -4.70 20.22
N PRO A 30 -9.00 -5.83 20.66
CA PRO A 30 -10.13 -6.42 19.94
C PRO A 30 -11.30 -5.45 19.72
N ARG A 31 -11.57 -4.56 20.69
CA ARG A 31 -12.64 -3.54 20.58
C ARG A 31 -12.27 -2.47 19.57
N ARG A 32 -11.00 -2.02 19.57
CA ARG A 32 -10.48 -1.06 18.59
C ARG A 32 -10.51 -1.62 17.17
N LEU A 33 -10.07 -2.87 17.00
CA LEU A 33 -10.10 -3.59 15.73
C LEU A 33 -11.52 -3.76 15.20
N PHE A 34 -12.49 -4.03 16.08
CA PHE A 34 -13.89 -4.11 15.68
C PHE A 34 -14.45 -2.75 15.19
N ALA A 35 -14.15 -1.67 15.92
CA ALA A 35 -14.69 -0.34 15.63
C ALA A 35 -14.06 0.34 14.40
N ALA A 36 -12.74 0.21 14.22
CA ALA A 36 -11.99 0.88 13.15
C ALA A 36 -10.81 0.02 12.64
N PRO A 37 -11.08 -1.12 12.00
CA PRO A 37 -10.05 -2.11 11.67
C PRO A 37 -8.94 -1.57 10.76
N ALA A 38 -9.30 -0.74 9.77
CA ALA A 38 -8.36 -0.25 8.76
C ALA A 38 -7.20 0.58 9.35
N LEU A 39 -7.45 1.33 10.43
CA LEU A 39 -6.44 2.14 11.10
C LEU A 39 -5.81 1.36 12.27
N ALA A 40 -6.64 0.71 13.09
CA ALA A 40 -6.21 0.07 14.33
C ALA A 40 -5.22 -1.08 14.10
N VAL A 41 -5.27 -1.81 12.98
CA VAL A 41 -4.28 -2.86 12.68
C VAL A 41 -2.89 -2.26 12.48
N GLY A 42 -2.79 -1.18 11.70
CA GLY A 42 -1.52 -0.51 11.42
C GLY A 42 -0.92 0.12 12.67
N GLU A 43 -1.72 0.88 13.41
CA GLU A 43 -1.32 1.48 14.70
C GLU A 43 -0.86 0.41 15.68
N ALA A 44 -1.63 -0.67 15.85
CA ALA A 44 -1.30 -1.71 16.80
C ALA A 44 0.01 -2.44 16.45
N TYR A 45 0.27 -2.67 15.16
CA TYR A 45 1.52 -3.24 14.71
C TYR A 45 2.71 -2.31 14.97
N MET A 46 2.56 -1.02 14.66
CA MET A 46 3.59 0.00 14.92
C MET A 46 3.87 0.18 16.41
N ASP A 47 2.83 0.15 17.25
CA ASP A 47 2.93 0.27 18.71
C ASP A 47 3.40 -1.03 19.39
N GLY A 48 3.57 -2.12 18.64
CA GLY A 48 3.91 -3.45 19.17
C GLY A 48 2.80 -4.12 19.99
N THR A 49 1.59 -3.55 20.02
CA THR A 49 0.42 -4.15 20.69
C THR A 49 -0.23 -5.26 19.86
N LEU A 50 0.14 -5.35 18.57
CA LEU A 50 -0.07 -6.49 17.69
C LEU A 50 1.28 -6.95 17.15
N THR A 51 1.62 -8.22 17.31
CA THR A 51 2.81 -8.81 16.68
C THR A 51 2.43 -10.02 15.85
N MET A 52 3.25 -10.33 14.83
CA MET A 52 3.14 -11.60 14.12
C MET A 52 3.67 -12.72 15.01
N ALA A 53 3.05 -13.90 14.96
CA ALA A 53 3.61 -15.09 15.60
C ALA A 53 4.67 -15.73 14.69
N ASP A 54 5.57 -16.50 15.30
CA ASP A 54 6.67 -17.17 14.60
C ASP A 54 6.17 -17.98 13.38
N GLY A 55 6.90 -17.85 12.27
CA GLY A 55 6.57 -18.53 11.02
C GLY A 55 5.50 -17.85 10.16
N THR A 56 4.97 -16.69 10.56
CA THR A 56 4.09 -15.86 9.73
C THR A 56 4.56 -14.42 9.68
N THR A 57 4.24 -13.72 8.59
CA THR A 57 4.68 -12.37 8.31
C THR A 57 3.49 -11.44 8.08
N LEU A 58 3.75 -10.13 8.08
CA LEU A 58 2.72 -9.14 7.75
C LEU A 58 2.16 -9.35 6.33
N ARG A 59 2.98 -9.88 5.40
CA ARG A 59 2.53 -10.26 4.05
C ARG A 59 1.46 -11.32 4.10
N ASP A 60 1.61 -12.32 4.96
CA ASP A 60 0.62 -13.40 5.11
C ASP A 60 -0.69 -12.87 5.66
N LEU A 61 -0.63 -11.94 6.62
CA LEU A 61 -1.81 -11.23 7.13
C LEU A 61 -2.52 -10.45 6.02
N PHE A 62 -1.79 -9.72 5.18
CA PHE A 62 -2.37 -9.00 4.05
C PHE A 62 -2.91 -9.92 2.96
N ALA A 63 -2.26 -11.07 2.71
CA ALA A 63 -2.78 -12.07 1.78
C ALA A 63 -4.11 -12.65 2.28
N LEU A 64 -4.18 -13.00 3.58
CA LEU A 64 -5.41 -13.44 4.22
C LEU A 64 -6.51 -12.37 4.16
N TYR A 65 -6.16 -11.12 4.44
CA TYR A 65 -7.08 -9.99 4.35
C TYR A 65 -7.61 -9.79 2.93
N GLY A 66 -6.73 -9.74 1.93
CA GLY A 66 -7.10 -9.55 0.53
C GLY A 66 -8.02 -10.66 0.01
N HIS A 67 -7.78 -11.91 0.43
CA HIS A 67 -8.63 -13.04 0.07
C HIS A 67 -10.04 -12.97 0.69
N ASN A 68 -10.18 -12.33 1.86
CA ASN A 68 -11.45 -12.20 2.58
C ASN A 68 -12.10 -10.81 2.43
N PHE A 69 -11.46 -9.88 1.71
CA PHE A 69 -11.85 -8.46 1.68
C PHE A 69 -13.31 -8.27 1.25
N GLN A 70 -13.77 -9.02 0.24
CA GLN A 70 -15.15 -8.96 -0.24
C GLN A 70 -16.17 -9.55 0.75
N SER A 71 -15.75 -10.51 1.58
CA SER A 71 -16.63 -11.19 2.55
C SER A 71 -16.88 -10.34 3.81
N LEU A 72 -15.98 -9.40 4.12
CA LEU A 72 -16.12 -8.50 5.28
C LEU A 72 -17.29 -7.52 5.15
N ASP A 73 -17.68 -7.15 3.92
CA ASP A 73 -18.86 -6.33 3.65
C ASP A 73 -20.19 -7.08 3.84
N GLY A 74 -20.15 -8.40 4.06
CA GLY A 74 -21.33 -9.24 4.28
C GLY A 74 -21.98 -9.10 5.66
N TYR A 75 -21.33 -8.45 6.63
CA TYR A 75 -21.85 -8.29 7.99
C TYR A 75 -22.66 -6.99 8.12
N PRO A 76 -23.97 -7.04 8.46
CA PRO A 76 -24.85 -5.87 8.45
C PRO A 76 -24.38 -4.71 9.33
N LEU A 77 -23.80 -5.02 10.49
CA LEU A 77 -23.29 -4.02 11.44
C LEU A 77 -22.00 -3.35 10.92
N GLN A 78 -21.09 -4.12 10.30
CA GLN A 78 -19.88 -3.60 9.67
C GLN A 78 -20.23 -2.71 8.47
N ALA A 79 -21.19 -3.15 7.65
CA ALA A 79 -21.69 -2.38 6.51
C ALA A 79 -22.31 -1.05 6.95
N LEU A 80 -23.04 -1.03 8.07
CA LEU A 80 -23.60 0.18 8.66
C LEU A 80 -22.49 1.15 9.12
N LEU A 81 -21.51 0.68 9.89
CA LEU A 81 -20.38 1.50 10.35
C LEU A 81 -19.59 2.09 9.17
N ASN A 82 -19.31 1.25 8.16
CA ASN A 82 -18.65 1.69 6.93
C ASN A 82 -19.50 2.73 6.17
N SER A 83 -20.82 2.58 6.15
CA SER A 83 -21.71 3.55 5.49
C SER A 83 -21.73 4.92 6.18
N VAL A 84 -21.69 4.93 7.52
CA VAL A 84 -21.60 6.17 8.32
C VAL A 84 -20.27 6.85 8.07
N GLY A 85 -19.16 6.09 8.11
CA GLY A 85 -17.83 6.60 7.75
C GLY A 85 -17.79 7.21 6.34
N ARG A 86 -18.40 6.54 5.35
CA ARG A 86 -18.50 7.07 3.97
C ARG A 86 -19.30 8.38 3.88
N ARG A 87 -20.37 8.54 4.66
CA ARG A 87 -21.17 9.77 4.71
C ARG A 87 -20.41 10.92 5.36
N LEU A 88 -19.63 10.63 6.39
CA LEU A 88 -18.77 11.60 7.07
C LEU A 88 -17.49 11.89 6.29
N ARG A 89 -17.13 11.08 5.29
CA ARG A 89 -15.92 11.21 4.48
C ARG A 89 -15.77 12.59 3.84
N ARG A 90 -16.87 13.21 3.37
CA ARG A 90 -16.83 14.57 2.79
C ARG A 90 -16.45 15.64 3.81
N LEU A 91 -16.83 15.45 5.08
CA LEU A 91 -16.48 16.35 6.17
C LEU A 91 -15.04 16.09 6.64
N GLN A 92 -14.64 14.82 6.71
CA GLN A 92 -13.27 14.40 7.08
C GLN A 92 -12.23 14.80 6.03
N GLN A 93 -12.58 14.74 4.75
CA GLN A 93 -11.71 15.10 3.62
C GLN A 93 -11.83 16.58 3.23
N TYR A 94 -12.59 17.38 3.97
CA TYR A 94 -12.67 18.81 3.73
C TYR A 94 -11.32 19.45 4.08
N ASN A 95 -10.51 19.67 3.04
CA ASN A 95 -9.14 20.16 3.15
C ASN A 95 -8.99 21.53 2.47
N PRO A 96 -9.46 22.62 3.11
CA PRO A 96 -9.27 23.97 2.58
C PRO A 96 -7.79 24.33 2.56
N VAL A 97 -7.39 25.22 1.63
CA VAL A 97 -5.98 25.53 1.32
C VAL A 97 -5.12 25.81 2.57
N GLY A 98 -5.63 26.54 3.56
CA GLY A 98 -4.91 26.82 4.80
C GLY A 98 -4.63 25.60 5.68
N LYS A 99 -5.58 24.65 5.76
CA LYS A 99 -5.39 23.38 6.48
C LYS A 99 -4.50 22.41 5.70
N ALA A 100 -4.57 22.45 4.37
CA ALA A 100 -3.70 21.65 3.53
C ALA A 100 -2.22 22.00 3.76
N GLN A 101 -1.89 23.29 3.94
CA GLN A 101 -0.53 23.73 4.26
C GLN A 101 -0.04 23.20 5.63
N GLU A 102 -0.89 23.25 6.66
CA GLU A 102 -0.59 22.71 7.99
C GLU A 102 -0.39 21.18 7.95
N HIS A 103 -1.25 20.45 7.23
CA HIS A 103 -1.08 19.00 7.04
C HIS A 103 0.19 18.64 6.25
N VAL A 104 0.55 19.44 5.24
CA VAL A 104 1.77 19.24 4.45
C VAL A 104 3.03 19.53 5.27
N SER A 105 2.99 20.46 6.22
CA SER A 105 4.15 20.75 7.10
C SER A 105 4.55 19.60 8.03
N HIS A 106 3.69 18.59 8.19
CA HIS A 106 4.01 17.34 8.88
C HIS A 106 4.58 16.25 7.95
N HIS A 107 5.06 16.61 6.76
CA HIS A 107 5.80 15.66 5.94
C HIS A 107 7.03 15.18 6.70
N TYR A 108 7.14 13.86 6.83
CA TYR A 108 8.41 13.22 7.05
C TYR A 108 9.34 13.75 5.95
N ASP A 109 10.39 14.47 6.33
CA ASP A 109 11.56 14.68 5.48
C ASP A 109 12.22 13.30 5.30
N LEU A 110 11.56 12.41 4.54
CA LEU A 110 12.14 11.17 4.09
C LEU A 110 13.24 11.58 3.13
N SER A 111 14.48 11.53 3.61
CA SER A 111 15.63 11.91 2.83
C SER A 111 15.72 11.01 1.60
N ARG A 112 16.27 11.55 0.52
CA ARG A 112 16.61 10.79 -0.68
C ARG A 112 17.39 9.51 -0.34
N GLU A 113 18.29 9.61 0.65
CA GLU A 113 19.12 8.51 1.15
C GLU A 113 18.27 7.30 1.60
N LEU A 114 17.11 7.53 2.22
CA LEU A 114 16.22 6.43 2.60
C LEU A 114 15.69 5.67 1.38
N PHE A 115 15.29 6.38 0.35
CA PHE A 115 14.74 5.78 -0.87
C PHE A 115 15.82 5.03 -1.67
N GLU A 116 17.05 5.54 -1.68
CA GLU A 116 18.20 4.86 -2.30
C GLU A 116 18.51 3.49 -1.67
N LEU A 117 18.05 3.21 -0.45
CA LEU A 117 18.22 1.89 0.18
C LEU A 117 17.35 0.79 -0.44
N PHE A 118 16.27 1.14 -1.16
CA PHE A 118 15.30 0.13 -1.61
C PHE A 118 14.69 0.38 -3.00
N LEU A 119 14.94 1.53 -3.63
CA LEU A 119 14.56 1.78 -5.02
C LEU A 119 15.67 1.37 -5.98
N ASP A 120 15.33 1.31 -7.27
CA ASP A 120 16.28 1.20 -8.37
C ASP A 120 17.11 2.48 -8.53
N GLU A 121 18.18 2.40 -9.33
CA GLU A 121 19.10 3.51 -9.60
C GLU A 121 18.41 4.75 -10.20
N ASP A 122 17.30 4.59 -10.92
CA ASP A 122 16.50 5.69 -11.50
C ASP A 122 15.44 6.25 -10.53
N MET A 123 15.46 5.82 -9.27
CA MET A 123 14.58 6.29 -8.19
C MET A 123 13.09 6.19 -8.56
N GLN A 124 12.68 5.10 -9.22
CA GLN A 124 11.30 4.92 -9.65
C GLN A 124 10.41 4.46 -8.48
N TYR A 125 9.83 5.42 -7.76
CA TYR A 125 8.81 5.12 -6.74
C TYR A 125 7.42 4.87 -7.36
N SER A 126 7.36 3.88 -8.24
CA SER A 126 6.14 3.42 -8.92
C SER A 126 6.25 1.94 -9.27
N CYS A 127 5.14 1.30 -9.66
CA CYS A 127 5.16 -0.11 -10.04
C CYS A 127 6.15 -0.37 -11.19
N ALA A 128 6.97 -1.42 -11.03
CA ALA A 128 7.82 -1.96 -12.06
C ALA A 128 7.07 -2.99 -12.94
N TYR A 129 7.69 -3.42 -14.05
CA TYR A 129 7.12 -4.41 -14.96
C TYR A 129 8.05 -5.62 -15.06
N PHE A 130 7.64 -6.73 -14.46
CA PHE A 130 8.37 -8.00 -14.48
C PHE A 130 7.89 -8.88 -15.62
N GLY A 131 8.66 -8.92 -16.71
CA GLY A 131 8.47 -9.84 -17.83
C GLY A 131 9.27 -11.14 -17.67
N ASP A 132 9.18 -12.03 -18.66
CA ASP A 132 9.90 -13.30 -18.65
C ASP A 132 11.42 -13.08 -18.52
N GLY A 133 12.03 -13.77 -17.55
CA GLY A 133 13.47 -13.71 -17.30
C GLY A 133 13.96 -12.48 -16.52
N ILE A 134 13.08 -11.52 -16.20
CA ILE A 134 13.42 -10.36 -15.37
C ILE A 134 13.31 -10.73 -13.90
N SER A 135 14.40 -10.60 -13.15
CA SER A 135 14.45 -10.89 -11.71
C SER A 135 14.94 -9.71 -10.84
N SER A 136 15.48 -8.66 -11.45
CA SER A 136 15.99 -7.46 -10.76
C SER A 136 14.96 -6.32 -10.81
N ILE A 137 15.01 -5.41 -9.84
CA ILE A 137 14.13 -4.24 -9.82
C ILE A 137 14.56 -3.23 -10.88
N GLU A 138 15.86 -3.14 -11.12
CA GLU A 138 16.51 -2.28 -12.12
C GLU A 138 16.00 -2.61 -13.52
N ASP A 139 16.08 -3.87 -13.93
CA ASP A 139 15.61 -4.32 -15.24
C ASP A 139 14.08 -4.18 -15.36
N ALA A 140 13.35 -4.43 -14.27
CA ALA A 140 11.89 -4.31 -14.26
C ALA A 140 11.42 -2.85 -14.42
N GLN A 141 12.15 -1.88 -13.87
CA GLN A 141 11.84 -0.46 -14.04
C GLN A 141 12.20 0.03 -15.45
N ILE A 142 13.32 -0.42 -16.01
CA ILE A 142 13.67 -0.17 -17.43
C ILE A 142 12.59 -0.75 -18.34
N ALA A 143 12.18 -2.00 -18.10
CA ALA A 143 11.12 -2.67 -18.87
C ALA A 143 9.79 -1.92 -18.76
N LYS A 144 9.43 -1.42 -17.58
CA LYS A 144 8.23 -0.59 -17.37
C LYS A 144 8.28 0.68 -18.22
N LYS A 145 9.40 1.42 -18.21
CA LYS A 145 9.54 2.66 -18.99
C LYS A 145 9.43 2.38 -20.50
N ARG A 146 10.09 1.34 -21.00
CA ARG A 146 9.96 0.90 -22.41
C ARG A 146 8.54 0.46 -22.75
N HIS A 147 7.87 -0.25 -21.84
CA HIS A 147 6.49 -0.71 -22.02
C HIS A 147 5.51 0.46 -22.13
N ILE A 148 5.71 1.51 -21.33
CA ILE A 148 4.92 2.76 -21.43
C ILE A 148 5.24 3.47 -22.75
N ALA A 149 6.52 3.68 -23.07
CA ALA A 149 6.95 4.37 -24.29
C ALA A 149 6.39 3.72 -25.56
N ALA A 150 6.43 2.38 -25.65
CA ALA A 150 5.87 1.63 -26.77
C ALA A 150 4.36 1.84 -26.96
N LYS A 151 3.61 2.06 -25.86
CA LYS A 151 2.17 2.34 -25.91
C LYS A 151 1.85 3.77 -26.34
N LEU A 152 2.80 4.69 -26.20
CA LEU A 152 2.61 6.09 -26.57
C LEU A 152 2.72 6.31 -28.08
N LEU A 153 3.28 5.34 -28.84
CA LEU A 153 3.42 5.40 -30.30
C LEU A 153 4.03 6.74 -30.76
N LEU A 154 5.25 7.02 -30.29
CA LEU A 154 5.89 8.34 -30.33
C LEU A 154 6.35 8.80 -31.71
N ASP A 155 6.21 7.99 -32.77
CA ASP A 155 6.83 8.23 -34.09
C ASP A 155 6.52 9.61 -34.68
N ASP A 156 5.33 10.19 -34.38
CA ASP A 156 4.91 11.53 -34.83
C ASP A 156 4.80 12.57 -33.69
N ALA A 157 5.15 12.19 -32.46
CA ALA A 157 4.96 13.02 -31.28
C ALA A 157 6.09 14.04 -31.12
N LYS A 158 5.77 15.33 -31.30
CA LYS A 158 6.76 16.43 -31.15
C LYS A 158 7.04 16.83 -29.71
N ASN A 159 6.10 16.60 -28.79
CA ASN A 159 6.21 16.96 -27.38
C ASN A 159 5.46 15.95 -26.52
N VAL A 160 6.01 15.61 -25.35
CA VAL A 160 5.38 14.73 -24.36
C VAL A 160 5.30 15.45 -23.01
N LEU A 161 4.17 15.31 -22.32
CA LEU A 161 3.95 15.84 -20.97
C LEU A 161 3.88 14.69 -19.95
N ASP A 162 4.81 14.68 -19.00
CA ASP A 162 4.83 13.75 -17.87
C ASP A 162 4.29 14.43 -16.61
N ILE A 163 3.05 14.14 -16.24
CA ILE A 163 2.38 14.74 -15.08
C ILE A 163 2.73 13.94 -13.84
N GLY A 164 3.51 14.53 -12.93
CA GLY A 164 4.03 13.84 -11.75
C GLY A 164 5.29 13.05 -12.07
N SER A 165 6.24 13.69 -12.74
CA SER A 165 7.47 13.07 -13.29
C SER A 165 8.43 12.47 -12.25
N GLY A 166 8.19 12.70 -10.96
CA GLY A 166 9.10 12.26 -9.89
C GLY A 166 10.52 12.77 -10.12
N TRP A 167 11.49 11.86 -10.06
CA TRP A 167 12.90 12.13 -10.37
C TRP A 167 13.23 12.22 -11.87
N GLY A 168 12.22 12.16 -12.74
CA GLY A 168 12.37 12.38 -14.19
C GLY A 168 12.78 11.15 -14.99
N GLY A 169 12.94 9.98 -14.36
CA GLY A 169 13.41 8.77 -15.05
C GLY A 169 12.57 8.37 -16.27
N MET A 170 11.23 8.57 -16.23
CA MET A 170 10.38 8.34 -17.40
C MET A 170 10.61 9.38 -18.50
N ALA A 171 10.60 10.67 -18.15
CA ALA A 171 10.82 11.77 -19.09
C ALA A 171 12.18 11.67 -19.81
N MET A 172 13.25 11.33 -19.08
CA MET A 172 14.58 11.11 -19.66
C MET A 172 14.59 9.95 -20.64
N THR A 173 14.00 8.81 -20.27
CA THR A 173 13.88 7.66 -21.18
C THR A 173 13.05 7.97 -22.43
N LEU A 174 11.99 8.78 -22.32
CA LEU A 174 11.22 9.20 -23.50
C LEU A 174 12.03 10.12 -24.42
N ALA A 175 12.79 11.04 -23.85
CA ALA A 175 13.66 11.93 -24.62
C ALA A 175 14.77 11.17 -25.36
N GLU A 176 15.33 10.12 -24.75
CA GLU A 176 16.34 9.25 -25.37
C GLU A 176 15.78 8.36 -26.49
N LEU A 177 14.53 7.92 -26.35
CA LEU A 177 13.86 7.05 -27.34
C LEU A 177 13.23 7.82 -28.49
N ALA A 178 13.02 9.14 -28.35
CA ALA A 178 12.43 9.96 -29.40
C ALA A 178 13.38 10.03 -30.61
N PRO A 179 12.89 9.78 -31.85
CA PRO A 179 13.68 9.99 -33.04
C PRO A 179 14.07 11.48 -33.16
N VAL A 180 15.35 11.74 -33.44
CA VAL A 180 15.91 13.10 -33.65
C VAL A 180 15.33 13.75 -34.90
#